data_AF-A0A106QCE2-F1
#
_entry.id   AF-A0A106QCE2-F1
#
_cell.length_a   1.000
_cell.length_b   1.000
_cell.length_c   1.000
_cell.angle_alpha   90.00
_cell.angle_beta   90.00
_cell.angle_gamma   90.00
#
_symmetry.space_group_name_H-M   'P 1'
#
loop_
_entity.id
_entity.type
_entity.pdbx_description
1 polymer ?
#
loop_
_entity_poly.entity_id
_entity_poly.type
_entity_poly.pdbx_seq_one_letter_code
_entity_poly.pdbx_strand_id
1 'polypeptide(L)'
;MGFPNRAGDHPDTDAILEAELRAAGIPLATDGHNISATLRAILRQSSGEVKTSVIGYMHGWEFKRAWYYWICSGPGIELDAAERLHATHGHTVRVGGGVGDPPGEWSKGLAINCYHVDDPAGLKALADTIKGLVARYQTRGANTASAQN
;
A
#
# COMPACT_ATOMS: atom_id res chain seq x y z
N MET A 1 -1.88 -17.36 -5.23
CA MET A 1 -1.42 -17.73 -3.87
C MET A 1 -1.36 -16.47 -3.04
N GLY A 2 -1.91 -16.47 -1.83
CA GLY A 2 -1.84 -15.34 -0.90
C GLY A 2 -0.49 -15.26 -0.20
N PHE A 3 -0.30 -14.23 0.62
CA PHE A 3 0.93 -14.10 1.39
C PHE A 3 0.98 -15.08 2.58
N PRO A 4 2.17 -15.46 3.07
CA PRO A 4 2.29 -16.29 4.26
C PRO A 4 1.84 -15.54 5.52
N ASN A 5 1.22 -16.23 6.48
CA ASN A 5 0.97 -15.62 7.79
C ASN A 5 2.30 -15.35 8.51
N ARG A 6 2.50 -14.10 8.94
CA ARG A 6 3.70 -13.63 9.64
C ARG A 6 3.42 -13.03 11.02
N ALA A 7 2.26 -13.31 11.62
CA ALA A 7 1.96 -12.89 12.98
C ALA A 7 3.01 -13.41 13.97
N GLY A 8 3.47 -12.54 14.87
CA GLY A 8 4.56 -12.80 15.81
C GLY A 8 5.92 -12.26 15.35
N ASP A 9 6.97 -12.80 15.96
CA ASP A 9 8.36 -12.43 15.69
C ASP A 9 9.10 -13.59 15.01
N HIS A 10 9.38 -13.43 13.71
CA HIS A 10 10.08 -14.43 12.92
C HIS A 10 11.37 -13.83 12.33
N PRO A 11 12.46 -14.60 12.28
CA PRO A 11 13.77 -14.09 11.84
C PRO A 11 13.80 -13.73 10.34
N ASP A 12 12.95 -14.35 9.52
CA ASP A 12 12.86 -14.15 8.07
C ASP A 12 11.77 -13.14 7.66
N THR A 13 11.00 -12.57 8.61
CA THR A 13 9.91 -11.63 8.32
C THR A 13 10.38 -10.45 7.48
N ASP A 14 11.48 -9.78 7.85
CA ASP A 14 11.91 -8.56 7.17
C ASP A 14 12.30 -8.85 5.71
N ALA A 15 13.01 -9.97 5.46
CA ALA A 15 13.42 -10.35 4.10
C ALA A 15 12.21 -10.64 3.19
N ILE A 16 11.17 -11.26 3.73
CA ILE A 16 9.96 -11.60 2.96
C ILE A 16 9.13 -10.37 2.67
N LEU A 17 8.90 -9.53 3.67
CA LEU A 17 8.15 -8.29 3.51
C LEU A 17 8.84 -7.35 2.52
N GLU A 18 10.18 -7.26 2.57
CA GLU A 18 10.95 -6.51 1.58
C GLU A 18 10.73 -7.09 0.17
N ALA A 19 10.89 -8.40 -0.01
CA ALA A 19 10.70 -9.03 -1.32
C ALA A 19 9.29 -8.79 -1.90
N GLU A 20 8.25 -8.88 -1.07
CA GLU A 20 6.85 -8.62 -1.46
C GLU A 20 6.64 -7.16 -1.91
N LEU A 21 7.13 -6.19 -1.13
CA LEU A 21 7.02 -4.76 -1.47
C LEU A 21 7.80 -4.43 -2.75
N ARG A 22 9.03 -4.94 -2.87
CA ARG A 22 9.88 -4.75 -4.06
C ARG A 22 9.23 -5.33 -5.30
N ALA A 23 8.63 -6.52 -5.21
CA ALA A 23 7.92 -7.16 -6.32
C ALA A 23 6.69 -6.34 -6.79
N ALA A 24 6.02 -5.63 -5.87
CA ALA A 24 4.95 -4.68 -6.20
C ALA A 24 5.50 -3.31 -6.69
N GLY A 25 6.82 -3.12 -6.70
CA GLY A 25 7.48 -1.86 -7.04
C GLY A 25 7.20 -0.76 -6.02
N ILE A 26 7.03 -1.12 -4.75
CA ILE A 26 6.85 -0.21 -3.63
C ILE A 26 8.22 -0.04 -2.94
N PRO A 27 8.76 1.19 -2.83
CA PRO A 27 9.98 1.42 -2.09
C PRO A 27 9.77 1.28 -0.59
N LEU A 28 10.84 0.96 0.12
CA LEU A 28 10.84 0.91 1.58
C LEU A 28 10.94 2.32 2.13
N ALA A 29 10.31 2.58 3.27
CA ALA A 29 10.50 3.83 4.03
C ALA A 29 11.97 4.09 4.40
N THR A 30 12.79 3.04 4.40
CA THR A 30 14.21 3.05 4.73
C THR A 30 15.13 3.24 3.52
N ASP A 31 14.58 3.24 2.30
CA ASP A 31 15.38 3.41 1.08
C ASP A 31 16.08 4.77 1.07
N GLY A 32 17.37 4.76 0.72
CA GLY A 32 18.20 5.97 0.71
C GLY A 32 18.58 6.50 2.11
N HIS A 33 18.19 5.82 3.19
CA HIS A 33 18.48 6.23 4.56
C HIS A 33 19.31 5.16 5.29
N ASN A 34 20.40 5.59 5.94
CA ASN A 34 21.12 4.72 6.86
C ASN A 34 20.36 4.64 8.19
N ILE A 35 19.51 3.63 8.32
CA ILE A 35 18.67 3.45 9.52
C ILE A 35 19.47 2.67 10.56
N SER A 36 19.72 3.31 11.71
CA SER A 36 20.46 2.70 12.82
C SER A 36 19.79 1.42 13.33
N ALA A 37 20.60 0.51 13.88
CA ALA A 37 20.10 -0.70 14.54
C ALA A 37 19.06 -0.37 15.64
N THR A 38 19.28 0.72 16.37
CA THR A 38 18.35 1.22 17.39
C THR A 38 16.99 1.59 16.79
N LEU A 39 16.96 2.32 15.68
CA LEU A 39 15.69 2.69 15.03
C LEU A 39 14.96 1.47 14.48
N ARG A 40 15.69 0.49 13.91
CA ARG A 40 15.09 -0.80 13.50
C ARG A 40 14.46 -1.55 14.67
N ALA A 41 15.12 -1.58 15.83
CA ALA A 41 14.58 -2.19 17.04
C ALA A 41 13.31 -1.47 17.52
N ILE A 42 13.29 -0.14 17.49
CA ILE A 42 12.11 0.67 17.85
C ILE A 42 10.93 0.36 16.91
N LEU A 43 11.17 0.34 15.59
CA LEU A 43 10.14 0.00 14.60
C LEU A 43 9.58 -1.41 14.83
N ARG A 44 10.45 -2.39 15.09
CA ARG A 44 10.03 -3.78 15.38
C ARG A 44 9.17 -3.87 16.64
N GLN A 45 9.50 -3.12 17.68
CA GLN A 45 8.71 -3.12 18.91
C GLN A 45 7.31 -2.52 18.69
N SER A 46 7.20 -1.48 17.86
CA SER A 46 5.95 -0.75 17.58
C SER A 46 5.14 -1.26 16.38
N SER A 47 5.63 -2.26 15.63
CA SER A 47 5.00 -2.71 14.38
C SER A 47 3.70 -3.51 14.54
N GLY A 48 3.21 -3.69 15.77
CA GLY A 48 1.93 -4.38 16.04
C GLY A 48 2.07 -5.90 16.05
N GLU A 49 1.19 -6.58 15.32
CA GLU A 49 1.03 -8.05 15.32
C GLU A 49 2.16 -8.78 14.59
N VAL A 50 2.74 -8.16 13.57
CA VAL A 50 3.89 -8.68 12.83
C VAL A 50 5.10 -7.87 13.25
N LYS A 51 6.07 -8.50 13.92
CA LYS A 51 7.30 -7.82 14.37
C LYS A 51 8.24 -7.63 13.20
N THR A 52 8.38 -6.37 12.76
CA THR A 52 9.17 -6.02 11.58
C THR A 52 9.70 -4.59 11.64
N SER A 53 10.86 -4.37 11.02
CA SER A 53 11.38 -3.02 10.75
C SER A 53 11.04 -2.52 9.34
N VAL A 54 10.34 -3.32 8.55
CA VAL A 54 10.03 -3.06 7.14
C VAL A 54 8.65 -2.43 6.99
N ILE A 55 8.64 -1.24 6.40
CA ILE A 55 7.43 -0.48 6.08
C ILE A 55 7.60 -0.01 4.63
N GLY A 56 6.57 -0.22 3.80
CA GLY A 56 6.54 0.36 2.46
C GLY A 56 6.01 1.79 2.52
N TYR A 57 6.59 2.70 1.72
CA TYR A 57 6.11 4.09 1.66
C TYR A 57 6.18 4.63 0.24
N MET A 58 5.06 5.12 -0.30
CA MET A 58 5.01 5.60 -1.68
C MET A 58 3.94 6.67 -1.87
N HIS A 59 4.32 7.86 -2.34
CA HIS A 59 3.38 8.95 -2.64
C HIS A 59 2.38 9.28 -1.51
N GLY A 60 2.85 9.25 -0.26
CA GLY A 60 2.00 9.49 0.91
C GLY A 60 1.23 8.27 1.41
N TRP A 61 1.34 7.12 0.74
CA TRP A 61 0.80 5.84 1.20
C TRP A 61 1.80 5.08 2.06
N GLU A 62 1.33 4.56 3.18
CA GLU A 62 2.02 3.61 4.04
C GLU A 62 1.49 2.19 3.78
N PHE A 63 2.40 1.22 3.72
CA PHE A 63 2.10 -0.20 3.58
C PHE A 63 2.69 -0.94 4.78
N LYS A 64 1.81 -1.44 5.65
CA LYS A 64 2.18 -2.13 6.88
C LYS A 64 1.66 -3.57 6.86
N ARG A 65 2.51 -4.52 7.23
CA ARG A 65 2.12 -5.93 7.31
C ARG A 65 1.20 -6.19 8.51
N ALA A 66 0.15 -6.96 8.29
CA ALA A 66 -0.70 -7.55 9.32
C ALA A 66 -1.03 -9.01 8.99
N TRP A 67 -0.61 -9.95 9.82
CA TRP A 67 -0.80 -11.39 9.62
C TRP A 67 -0.36 -11.84 8.21
N TYR A 68 -1.32 -12.16 7.34
CA TYR A 68 -1.14 -12.62 5.96
C TYR A 68 -1.51 -11.56 4.91
N TYR A 69 -1.79 -10.32 5.30
CA TYR A 69 -2.22 -9.25 4.41
C TYR A 69 -1.49 -7.94 4.68
N TRP A 70 -1.55 -7.01 3.73
CA TRP A 70 -1.01 -5.66 3.88
C TRP A 70 -2.13 -4.66 4.17
N ILE A 71 -1.98 -3.88 5.23
CA ILE A 71 -2.79 -2.69 5.48
C ILE A 71 -2.13 -1.53 4.76
N CYS A 72 -2.88 -0.91 3.85
CA CYS A 72 -2.42 0.19 3.01
C CYS A 72 -3.26 1.42 3.34
N SER A 73 -2.63 2.47 3.85
CA SER A 73 -3.31 3.71 4.25
C SER A 73 -2.67 4.92 3.57
N GLY A 74 -3.46 5.91 3.17
CA GLY A 74 -2.92 7.06 2.44
C GLY A 74 -3.92 8.19 2.19
N PRO A 75 -3.63 9.10 1.24
CA PRO A 75 -4.45 10.30 1.01
C PRO A 75 -5.82 10.03 0.39
N GLY A 76 -6.00 8.89 -0.28
CA GLY A 76 -7.25 8.52 -0.95
C GLY A 76 -7.09 8.22 -2.44
N ILE A 77 -7.78 7.19 -2.93
CA ILE A 77 -8.01 6.91 -4.35
C ILE A 77 -9.42 7.42 -4.70
N GLU A 78 -9.59 8.14 -5.82
CA GLU A 78 -10.89 8.60 -6.27
C GLU A 78 -11.81 7.42 -6.62
N LEU A 79 -13.12 7.62 -6.43
CA LEU A 79 -14.11 6.55 -6.52
C LEU A 79 -14.00 5.76 -7.83
N ASP A 80 -13.95 6.43 -8.99
CA ASP A 80 -13.88 5.76 -10.29
C ASP A 80 -12.66 4.83 -10.42
N ALA A 81 -11.51 5.23 -9.87
CA ALA A 81 -10.32 4.38 -9.87
C ALA A 81 -10.44 3.22 -8.88
N ALA A 82 -11.02 3.47 -7.71
CA ALA A 82 -11.30 2.43 -6.73
C ALA A 82 -12.28 1.39 -7.28
N GLU A 83 -13.32 1.79 -8.02
CA GLU A 83 -14.27 0.89 -8.66
C GLU A 83 -13.62 0.04 -9.76
N ARG A 84 -12.75 0.62 -10.60
CA ARG A 84 -11.98 -0.14 -11.60
C ARG A 84 -11.06 -1.18 -10.94
N LEU A 85 -10.40 -0.79 -9.84
CA LEU A 85 -9.56 -1.70 -9.07
C LEU A 85 -10.38 -2.82 -8.43
N HIS A 86 -11.52 -2.48 -7.82
CA HIS A 86 -12.42 -3.43 -7.19
C HIS A 86 -13.04 -4.41 -8.19
N ALA A 87 -13.40 -3.96 -9.39
CA ALA A 87 -13.97 -4.84 -10.42
C ALA A 87 -13.03 -5.98 -10.85
N THR A 88 -11.72 -5.79 -10.71
CA THR A 88 -10.71 -6.76 -11.13
C THR A 88 -10.03 -7.48 -9.96
N HIS A 89 -9.90 -6.80 -8.81
CA HIS A 89 -9.15 -7.28 -7.65
C HIS A 89 -9.91 -7.17 -6.33
N GLY A 90 -11.21 -6.86 -6.30
CA GLY A 90 -11.98 -6.57 -5.08
C GLY A 90 -12.03 -7.71 -4.05
N HIS A 91 -11.72 -8.94 -4.46
CA HIS A 91 -11.59 -10.08 -3.55
C HIS A 91 -10.27 -10.10 -2.78
N THR A 92 -9.22 -9.49 -3.32
CA THR A 92 -7.87 -9.49 -2.72
C THR A 92 -7.38 -8.09 -2.36
N VAL A 93 -8.03 -7.03 -2.86
CA VAL A 93 -7.84 -5.62 -2.50
C VAL A 93 -9.15 -5.11 -1.90
N ARG A 94 -9.23 -5.23 -0.58
CA ARG A 94 -10.44 -5.05 0.21
C ARG A 94 -10.51 -3.66 0.82
N VAL A 95 -11.62 -2.97 0.67
CA VAL A 95 -11.81 -1.62 1.23
C VAL A 95 -11.99 -1.72 2.75
N GLY A 96 -11.13 -1.06 3.53
CA GLY A 96 -11.20 -1.05 5.00
C GLY A 96 -11.18 -2.43 5.68
N GLY A 97 -10.83 -3.50 4.96
CA GLY A 97 -10.90 -4.87 5.44
C GLY A 97 -12.26 -5.58 5.24
N GLY A 98 -13.24 -4.97 4.58
CA GLY A 98 -14.49 -5.63 4.16
C GLY A 98 -14.28 -6.51 2.93
N VAL A 99 -14.88 -7.70 2.88
CA VAL A 99 -14.82 -8.58 1.71
C VAL A 99 -16.01 -8.27 0.81
N GLY A 100 -15.76 -7.91 -0.45
CA GLY A 100 -16.80 -7.81 -1.47
C GLY A 100 -17.66 -6.55 -1.45
N ASP A 101 -17.50 -5.67 -0.47
CA ASP A 101 -18.22 -4.39 -0.43
C ASP A 101 -17.68 -3.44 -1.52
N PRO A 102 -18.54 -2.92 -2.41
CA PRO A 102 -18.13 -1.95 -3.41
C PRO A 102 -17.59 -0.66 -2.77
N PRO A 103 -16.55 -0.03 -3.36
CA PRO A 103 -15.93 1.17 -2.79
C PRO A 103 -16.90 2.30 -2.46
N GLY A 104 -17.87 2.57 -3.34
CA GLY A 104 -18.82 3.66 -3.18
C GLY A 104 -19.78 3.48 -2.00
N GLU A 105 -20.15 2.24 -1.67
CA GLU A 105 -21.01 1.95 -0.52
C GLU A 105 -20.28 2.22 0.80
N TRP A 106 -19.00 1.88 0.86
CA TRP A 106 -18.14 2.13 2.02
C TRP A 106 -17.80 3.61 2.17
N SER A 107 -17.36 4.27 1.09
CA SER A 107 -16.86 5.64 1.14
C SER A 107 -17.94 6.71 1.08
N LYS A 108 -19.20 6.34 0.84
CA LYS A 108 -20.33 7.27 0.62
C LYS A 108 -20.02 8.28 -0.50
N GLY A 109 -19.34 7.82 -1.54
CA GLY A 109 -18.95 8.65 -2.68
C GLY A 109 -17.63 9.42 -2.51
N LEU A 110 -16.97 9.32 -1.35
CA LEU A 110 -15.67 9.95 -1.10
C LEU A 110 -14.51 9.07 -1.57
N ALA A 111 -13.29 9.63 -1.52
CA ALA A 111 -12.07 8.89 -1.82
C ALA A 111 -11.79 7.80 -0.77
N ILE A 112 -11.22 6.69 -1.22
CA ILE A 112 -10.93 5.53 -0.36
C ILE A 112 -9.47 5.60 0.08
N ASN A 113 -9.25 5.71 1.38
CA ASN A 113 -7.93 5.92 1.97
C ASN A 113 -7.34 4.70 2.68
N CYS A 114 -8.05 3.57 2.71
CA CYS A 114 -7.63 2.38 3.44
C CYS A 114 -7.99 1.09 2.67
N TYR A 115 -6.99 0.23 2.47
CA TYR A 115 -7.15 -1.07 1.82
C TYR A 115 -6.43 -2.17 2.60
N HIS A 116 -7.01 -3.36 2.62
CA HIS A 116 -6.36 -4.60 3.07
C HIS A 116 -6.09 -5.46 1.85
N VAL A 117 -4.86 -5.95 1.70
CA VAL A 117 -4.41 -6.64 0.50
C VAL A 117 -3.85 -8.02 0.79
N ASP A 118 -4.49 -9.05 0.24
CA ASP A 118 -4.29 -10.43 0.67
C ASP A 118 -3.31 -11.22 -0.22
N ASP A 119 -2.96 -10.69 -1.40
CA ASP A 119 -2.05 -11.37 -2.33
C ASP A 119 -1.11 -10.43 -3.12
N PRO A 120 -0.03 -10.97 -3.71
CA PRO A 120 0.94 -10.16 -4.45
C PRO A 120 0.36 -9.42 -5.66
N ALA A 121 -0.62 -10.03 -6.34
CA ALA A 121 -1.24 -9.45 -7.53
C ALA A 121 -2.04 -8.19 -7.17
N GLY A 122 -2.85 -8.27 -6.11
CA GLY A 122 -3.59 -7.14 -5.56
C GLY A 122 -2.66 -6.03 -5.05
N LEU A 123 -1.55 -6.39 -4.41
CA LEU A 123 -0.59 -5.39 -3.89
C LEU A 123 0.04 -4.60 -5.03
N LYS A 124 0.44 -5.31 -6.09
CA LYS A 124 0.93 -4.68 -7.31
C LYS A 124 -0.15 -3.83 -7.99
N ALA A 125 -1.39 -4.34 -8.11
CA ALA A 125 -2.49 -3.61 -8.74
C ALA A 125 -2.82 -2.31 -8.02
N LEU A 126 -2.85 -2.33 -6.67
CA LEU A 126 -3.02 -1.13 -5.85
C LEU A 126 -1.86 -0.14 -6.06
N ALA A 127 -0.61 -0.62 -6.02
CA ALA A 127 0.57 0.22 -6.24
C ALA A 127 0.57 0.88 -7.62
N ASP A 128 0.26 0.12 -8.67
CA ASP A 128 0.18 0.63 -10.04
C ASP A 128 -0.96 1.65 -10.21
N THR A 129 -2.10 1.42 -9.53
CA THR A 129 -3.21 2.38 -9.50
C THR A 129 -2.76 3.72 -8.91
N ILE A 130 -2.07 3.69 -7.76
CA ILE A 130 -1.52 4.89 -7.11
C ILE A 130 -0.51 5.60 -8.01
N LYS A 131 0.41 4.86 -8.64
CA LYS A 131 1.40 5.45 -9.57
C LYS A 131 0.73 6.11 -10.77
N GLY A 132 -0.25 5.45 -11.38
CA GLY A 132 -1.01 5.98 -12.50
C GLY A 132 -1.77 7.27 -12.15
N LEU A 133 -2.29 7.35 -10.92
CA LEU A 133 -2.94 8.56 -10.41
C LEU A 133 -1.99 9.74 -10.29
N VAL A 134 -0.85 9.51 -9.65
CA VAL A 134 0.16 10.55 -9.44
C VAL A 134 0.72 11.03 -10.77
N ALA A 135 0.99 10.12 -11.71
CA ALA A 135 1.45 10.48 -13.05
C ALA A 135 0.43 11.34 -13.81
N ARG A 136 -0.87 11.03 -13.71
CA ARG A 136 -1.95 11.84 -14.29
C ARG A 136 -1.99 13.25 -13.68
N TYR A 137 -1.84 13.36 -12.36
CA TYR A 137 -1.78 14.66 -11.67
C TYR A 137 -0.57 15.50 -12.12
N GLN A 138 0.62 14.91 -12.17
CA GLN A 138 1.84 15.59 -12.60
C GLN A 138 1.77 16.07 -14.06
N THR A 139 1.22 15.23 -14.95
CA THR A 139 1.01 15.58 -16.36
C THR A 139 0.04 16.76 -16.51
N ARG A 140 -1.07 16.75 -15.73
CA ARG A 140 -2.02 17.87 -15.74
C ARG A 140 -1.33 19.16 -15.32
N GLY A 141 -0.54 19.12 -14.23
CA GLY A 141 0.23 20.26 -13.74
C GLY A 141 1.15 20.85 -14.80
N ALA A 142 1.91 20.02 -15.50
CA ALA A 142 2.82 20.43 -16.57
C ALA A 142 2.10 21.13 -17.73
N ASN A 143 0.96 20.59 -18.19
CA ASN A 143 0.17 21.18 -19.27
C ASN A 143 -0.43 22.55 -18.90
N THR A 144 -0.85 22.73 -17.65
CA THR A 144 -1.30 24.05 -17.16
C THR A 144 -0.17 25.07 -17.08
N ALA A 145 1.04 24.65 -16.70
CA ALA A 145 2.20 25.54 -16.63
C ALA A 145 2.68 25.99 -18.02
N SER A 146 2.58 25.12 -19.04
CA SER A 146 2.93 25.47 -20.43
C SER A 146 1.91 26.37 -21.14
N ALA A 147 0.65 26.40 -20.69
CA ALA A 147 -0.40 27.22 -21.28
C ALA A 147 -0.42 28.68 -20.76
N GLN A 148 0.45 29.00 -19.81
CA GLN A 148 0.56 30.32 -19.18
C GLN A 148 1.79 31.13 -19.66
N ASN A 149 2.57 30.59 -20.61
CA ASN A 149 3.72 31.25 -21.24
C ASN A 149 3.44 31.57 -22.70
#